data_AF-A0AAV2YE11-F1
#
_entry.id   AF-A0AAV2YE11-F1
#
_cell.length_a   1.000
_cell.length_b   1.000
_cell.length_c   1.000
_cell.angle_alpha   90.00
_cell.angle_beta   90.00
_cell.angle_gamma   90.00
#
_symmetry.space_group_name_H-M   'P 1'
#
loop_
_entity.id
_entity.type
_entity.pdbx_description
1 polymer ?
#
loop_
_entity_poly.entity_id
_entity_poly.type
_entity_poly.pdbx_seq_one_letter_code
_entity_poly.pdbx_strand_id
1 'polypeptide(L)'
;MQQPPGSPTWCRPHHLDRERLRAVLTQADYADVRYHEAVVVVVNKQPKAFKLLAVAGDALLVFSLASTQPGGAPLRVPFSRVIRIDQVSPSLTKQRGMMIHSESLLFRVVARPAKTSVKQQKAPPNDEYFISTFERGSQVAFYLTRAHSVYFQTRILRSEAHGHVEVDNDDAAELVRGVLAEISAADDRVRRSALITELAVAMHGSAALKRLFFVDKTSFHIAGRCKEVVVGVPAFVVGELQAALTAVAATGDALEYILSLFQLLSSALFDGYAVPQRIHFLQQWDFETALNIAMTRPIVDRKRKNDALVVLEEDIMEEQLVLLLELEAAQQDLDLASDGAYFRSTKHVCRAAVESPRFPEFFKKFLKRLAIVLSRSPAEVPGLRTRGSRWSLAMWRYATLLDLFFAVERDEVTQHVLAHQDRFNMYVRNHNFLDALRSSTVPHLLQAADKIARAIELIDQEEEQSRTVDRKS
;
A
#
# COMPACT_ATOMS: atom_id res chain seq x y z
N MET A 1 -19.79 35.00 31.05
CA MET A 1 -20.06 33.56 30.86
C MET A 1 -18.95 32.80 31.56
N GLN A 2 -19.28 32.13 32.66
CA GLN A 2 -18.32 31.32 33.45
C GLN A 2 -18.06 30.01 32.70
N GLN A 3 -16.78 29.65 32.51
CA GLN A 3 -16.39 28.34 32.02
C GLN A 3 -16.81 27.26 33.05
N PRO A 4 -17.37 26.12 32.62
CA PRO A 4 -17.69 25.03 33.53
C PRO A 4 -16.40 24.40 34.07
N PRO A 5 -16.36 24.01 35.36
CA PRO A 5 -15.23 23.32 35.95
C PRO A 5 -15.19 21.88 35.44
N GLY A 6 -14.06 21.46 34.88
CA GLY A 6 -13.82 20.06 34.48
C GLY A 6 -13.77 19.77 32.98
N SER A 7 -13.39 20.73 32.13
CA SER A 7 -12.87 20.39 30.81
C SER A 7 -11.59 19.55 30.99
N PRO A 8 -11.52 18.29 30.50
CA PRO A 8 -10.27 17.55 30.53
C PRO A 8 -9.27 18.35 29.70
N THR A 9 -8.20 18.80 30.35
CA THR A 9 -7.11 19.53 29.70
C THR A 9 -6.70 18.81 28.42
N TRP A 10 -6.77 19.54 27.30
CA TRP A 10 -6.35 19.17 25.95
C TRP A 10 -4.81 19.03 25.87
N CYS A 11 -4.19 18.42 26.87
CA CYS A 11 -2.78 18.10 26.85
C CYS A 11 -2.60 16.92 25.90
N ARG A 12 -2.18 17.16 24.65
CA ARG A 12 -1.59 16.11 23.81
C ARG A 12 -0.41 15.51 24.57
N PRO A 13 -0.48 14.28 25.10
CA PRO A 13 0.57 13.73 25.95
C PRO A 13 1.67 13.10 25.09
N HIS A 14 2.14 13.76 24.03
CA HIS A 14 3.13 13.17 23.11
C HIS A 14 4.40 12.68 23.83
N HIS A 15 4.80 13.35 24.92
CA HIS A 15 5.96 12.95 25.73
C HIS A 15 5.64 11.80 26.70
N LEU A 16 4.48 11.83 27.36
CA LEU A 16 4.02 10.80 28.29
C LEU A 16 3.73 9.47 27.56
N ASP A 17 3.30 9.52 26.31
CA ASP A 17 2.99 8.35 25.50
C ASP A 17 4.26 7.59 25.08
N ARG A 18 5.33 8.31 24.70
CA ARG A 18 6.59 7.68 24.27
C ARG A 18 7.33 6.97 25.41
N GLU A 19 7.37 7.55 26.59
CA GLU A 19 8.02 6.92 27.75
C GLU A 19 7.25 5.69 28.24
N ARG A 20 5.91 5.75 28.22
CA ARG A 20 5.06 4.59 28.53
C ARG A 20 5.28 3.44 27.55
N LEU A 21 5.41 3.73 26.26
CA LEU A 21 5.74 2.73 25.25
C LEU A 21 7.12 2.10 25.52
N ARG A 22 8.15 2.91 25.81
CA ARG A 22 9.50 2.41 26.15
C ARG A 22 9.55 1.56 27.41
N ALA A 23 8.71 1.85 28.39
CA ALA A 23 8.68 1.12 29.65
C ALA A 23 8.05 -0.28 29.54
N VAL A 24 7.21 -0.52 28.52
CA VAL A 24 6.42 -1.76 28.39
C VAL A 24 6.86 -2.61 27.19
N LEU A 25 7.36 -1.98 26.12
CA LEU A 25 7.81 -2.67 24.92
C LEU A 25 9.30 -3.02 25.00
N THR A 26 9.69 -4.10 24.34
CA THR A 26 11.12 -4.38 24.09
C THR A 26 11.71 -3.30 23.19
N GLN A 27 13.04 -3.15 23.16
CA GLN A 27 13.70 -2.20 22.25
C GLN A 27 13.35 -2.49 20.77
N ALA A 28 13.23 -3.77 20.40
CA ALA A 28 12.83 -4.19 19.06
C ALA A 28 11.38 -3.82 18.75
N ASP A 29 10.43 -4.12 19.65
CA ASP A 29 9.01 -3.75 19.47
C ASP A 29 8.84 -2.23 19.42
N TYR A 30 9.55 -1.49 20.28
CA TYR A 30 9.50 -0.03 20.29
C TYR A 30 10.06 0.58 19.00
N ALA A 31 11.15 0.02 18.47
CA ALA A 31 11.70 0.42 17.18
C ALA A 31 10.77 0.07 16.00
N ASP A 32 9.83 -0.86 16.19
CA ASP A 32 8.82 -1.22 15.20
C ASP A 32 7.53 -0.38 15.28
N VAL A 33 7.31 0.38 16.37
CA VAL A 33 6.18 1.31 16.47
C VAL A 33 6.33 2.44 15.45
N ARG A 34 5.28 2.63 14.64
CA ARG A 34 5.25 3.61 13.53
C ARG A 34 4.39 4.83 13.84
N TYR A 35 3.29 4.60 14.53
CA TYR A 35 2.36 5.65 14.90
C TYR A 35 1.79 5.37 16.27
N HIS A 36 1.53 6.41 17.06
CA HIS A 36 0.79 6.28 18.30
C HIS A 36 -0.10 7.50 18.53
N GLU A 37 -1.31 7.25 19.00
CA GLU A 37 -2.26 8.31 19.35
C GLU A 37 -3.15 7.84 20.49
N ALA A 38 -3.50 8.77 21.37
CA ALA A 38 -4.54 8.50 22.35
C ALA A 38 -5.89 8.40 21.63
N VAL A 39 -6.71 7.43 22.01
CA VAL A 39 -8.02 7.14 21.40
C VAL A 39 -9.00 6.61 22.45
N VAL A 40 -10.29 6.52 22.08
CA VAL A 40 -11.27 5.72 22.81
C VAL A 40 -11.41 4.37 22.12
N VAL A 41 -11.05 3.28 22.80
CA VAL A 41 -11.28 1.93 22.27
C VAL A 41 -12.38 1.23 23.06
N VAL A 42 -13.32 0.64 22.33
CA VAL A 42 -14.25 -0.36 22.87
C VAL A 42 -13.89 -1.71 22.28
N VAL A 43 -13.46 -2.61 23.14
CA VAL A 43 -13.26 -4.03 22.83
C VAL A 43 -14.46 -4.78 23.37
N ASN A 44 -15.11 -5.63 22.56
CA ASN A 44 -16.26 -6.48 22.92
C ASN A 44 -16.59 -6.57 24.44
N LYS A 45 -17.76 -6.06 24.84
CA LYS A 45 -18.30 -6.08 26.22
C LYS A 45 -17.48 -5.33 27.29
N GLN A 46 -16.33 -4.74 26.97
CA GLN A 46 -15.59 -3.88 27.91
C GLN A 46 -16.16 -2.45 27.93
N PRO A 47 -16.08 -1.76 29.09
CA PRO A 47 -16.49 -0.36 29.19
C PRO A 47 -15.59 0.54 28.34
N LYS A 48 -16.15 1.66 27.90
CA LYS A 48 -15.41 2.72 27.19
C LYS A 48 -14.25 3.18 28.06
N ALA A 49 -13.06 3.23 27.49
CA ALA A 49 -11.88 3.71 28.20
C ALA A 49 -10.94 4.45 27.25
N PHE A 50 -10.28 5.47 27.80
CA PHE A 50 -9.15 6.13 27.16
C PHE A 50 -8.00 5.12 27.06
N LYS A 51 -7.49 4.94 25.85
CA LYS A 51 -6.38 4.03 25.53
C LYS A 51 -5.34 4.77 24.72
N LEU A 52 -4.10 4.32 24.80
CA LEU A 52 -3.07 4.69 23.83
C LEU A 52 -3.05 3.59 22.77
N LEU A 53 -3.31 3.97 21.52
CA LEU A 53 -3.16 3.10 20.36
C LEU A 53 -1.74 3.25 19.85
N ALA A 54 -1.07 2.15 19.56
CA ALA A 54 0.15 2.15 18.78
C ALA A 54 0.02 1.18 17.59
N VAL A 55 0.50 1.60 16.43
CA VAL A 55 0.52 0.82 15.20
C VAL A 55 1.96 0.38 14.95
N ALA A 56 2.20 -0.92 15.02
CA ALA A 56 3.47 -1.55 14.69
C ALA A 56 3.43 -2.16 13.27
N GLY A 57 4.52 -2.72 12.78
CA GLY A 57 4.60 -3.30 11.44
C GLY A 57 3.71 -4.54 11.26
N ASP A 58 3.52 -5.34 12.31
CA ASP A 58 2.79 -6.61 12.24
C ASP A 58 1.53 -6.68 13.13
N ALA A 59 1.27 -5.65 13.93
CA ALA A 59 0.19 -5.66 14.92
C ALA A 59 -0.29 -4.26 15.31
N LEU A 60 -1.54 -4.24 15.78
CA LEU A 60 -2.13 -3.13 16.53
C LEU A 60 -1.94 -3.38 18.04
N LEU A 61 -1.46 -2.37 18.77
CA LEU A 61 -1.24 -2.42 20.21
C LEU A 61 -2.17 -1.43 20.92
N VAL A 62 -2.91 -1.89 21.92
CA VAL A 62 -3.84 -1.06 22.70
C VAL A 62 -3.43 -1.08 24.18
N PHE A 63 -2.97 0.07 24.67
CA PHE A 63 -2.51 0.27 26.05
C PHE A 63 -3.59 0.93 26.89
N SER A 64 -3.75 0.48 28.13
CA SER A 64 -4.69 1.11 29.07
C SER A 64 -4.10 2.39 29.67
N LEU A 65 -4.73 3.55 29.43
CA LEU A 65 -4.27 4.81 30.05
C LEU A 65 -4.71 4.96 31.51
N ALA A 66 -5.76 4.24 31.93
CA ALA A 66 -6.35 4.31 33.27
C ALA A 66 -5.77 3.29 34.27
N SER A 67 -4.75 2.52 33.90
CA SER A 67 -4.12 1.55 34.81
C SER A 67 -3.25 2.28 35.82
N THR A 68 -3.59 2.17 37.12
CA THR A 68 -2.74 2.57 38.24
C THR A 68 -1.54 1.64 38.44
N GLN A 69 -1.50 0.50 37.76
CA GLN A 69 -0.32 -0.38 37.75
C GLN A 69 0.56 -0.07 36.53
N PRO A 70 1.78 0.44 36.74
CA PRO A 70 2.79 0.49 35.69
C PRO A 70 3.19 -0.95 35.34
N GLY A 71 2.91 -1.41 34.12
CA GLY A 71 3.38 -2.72 33.63
C GLY A 71 2.33 -3.67 33.04
N GLY A 72 1.07 -3.26 32.86
CA GLY A 72 0.09 -4.08 32.14
C GLY A 72 0.48 -4.26 30.67
N ALA A 73 0.66 -5.51 30.21
CA ALA A 73 0.96 -5.80 28.82
C ALA A 73 -0.15 -5.26 27.88
N PRO A 74 0.19 -4.67 26.73
CA PRO A 74 -0.81 -4.17 25.80
C PRO A 74 -1.64 -5.31 25.23
N LEU A 75 -2.90 -5.01 24.90
CA LEU A 75 -3.66 -5.87 24.02
C LEU A 75 -3.02 -5.80 22.64
N ARG A 76 -2.43 -6.92 22.19
CA ARG A 76 -1.86 -7.07 20.85
C ARG A 76 -2.87 -7.74 19.92
N VAL A 77 -3.22 -7.07 18.83
CA VAL A 77 -4.05 -7.60 17.74
C VAL A 77 -3.17 -7.75 16.50
N PRO A 78 -2.62 -8.95 16.23
CA PRO A 78 -1.83 -9.21 15.04
C PRO A 78 -2.62 -8.92 13.76
N PHE A 79 -1.99 -8.29 12.77
CA PHE A 79 -2.60 -8.07 11.45
C PHE A 79 -2.94 -9.38 10.73
N SER A 80 -2.26 -10.49 11.08
CA SER A 80 -2.62 -11.84 10.63
C SER A 80 -4.06 -12.26 10.97
N ARG A 81 -4.65 -11.64 12.02
CA ARG A 81 -6.03 -11.85 12.45
C ARG A 81 -6.98 -10.79 11.92
N VAL A 82 -6.51 -9.62 11.51
CA VAL A 82 -7.36 -8.52 11.04
C VAL A 82 -7.95 -8.87 9.68
N ILE A 83 -9.28 -8.88 9.62
CA ILE A 83 -10.08 -9.19 8.43
C ILE A 83 -10.35 -7.91 7.64
N ARG A 84 -10.75 -6.84 8.32
CA ARG A 84 -10.98 -5.54 7.68
C ARG A 84 -10.90 -4.40 8.69
N ILE A 85 -10.67 -3.22 8.16
CA ILE A 85 -10.65 -1.93 8.86
C ILE A 85 -11.60 -1.03 8.09
N ASP A 86 -12.68 -0.61 8.74
CA ASP A 86 -13.72 0.23 8.15
C ASP A 86 -13.80 1.55 8.91
N GLN A 87 -13.89 2.67 8.20
CA GLN A 87 -14.44 3.90 8.77
C GLN A 87 -15.96 3.77 8.79
N VAL A 88 -16.57 3.97 9.96
CA VAL A 88 -18.02 3.74 10.15
C VAL A 88 -18.68 4.96 10.74
N SER A 89 -19.85 5.32 10.19
CA SER A 89 -20.72 6.30 10.81
C SER A 89 -21.37 5.71 12.07
N PRO A 90 -21.44 6.44 13.19
CA PRO A 90 -21.98 5.94 14.44
C PRO A 90 -23.51 5.79 14.36
N SER A 91 -23.98 4.59 14.01
CA SER A 91 -25.42 4.31 13.92
C SER A 91 -26.05 4.03 15.28
N LEU A 92 -25.29 3.44 16.22
CA LEU A 92 -25.77 3.03 17.54
C LEU A 92 -25.47 4.09 18.63
N THR A 93 -26.36 4.24 19.61
CA THR A 93 -26.18 5.16 20.76
C THR A 93 -24.85 4.95 21.49
N LYS A 94 -24.42 3.68 21.62
CA LYS A 94 -23.12 3.36 22.24
C LYS A 94 -21.95 3.92 21.44
N GLN A 95 -21.99 3.82 20.11
CA GLN A 95 -20.98 4.33 19.18
C GLN A 95 -20.98 5.87 19.16
N ARG A 96 -22.16 6.50 19.13
CA ARG A 96 -22.27 7.96 19.20
C ARG A 96 -21.62 8.51 20.46
N GLY A 97 -21.85 7.87 21.60
CA GLY A 97 -21.19 8.26 22.84
C GLY A 97 -19.71 7.86 22.95
N MET A 98 -19.09 7.29 21.91
CA MET A 98 -17.62 7.15 21.85
C MET A 98 -16.97 8.37 21.20
N MET A 99 -17.71 9.06 20.34
CA MET A 99 -17.24 10.29 19.72
C MET A 99 -17.28 11.40 20.75
N ILE A 100 -16.09 11.91 21.09
CA ILE A 100 -15.93 13.00 22.05
C ILE A 100 -16.14 14.34 21.37
N HIS A 101 -15.81 14.43 20.09
CA HIS A 101 -16.03 15.60 19.25
C HIS A 101 -16.94 15.27 18.07
N SER A 102 -17.63 16.27 17.53
CA SER A 102 -18.44 16.14 16.31
C SER A 102 -17.60 15.76 15.09
N GLU A 103 -16.31 16.09 15.13
CA GLU A 103 -15.34 15.79 14.08
C GLU A 103 -14.51 14.52 14.36
N SER A 104 -14.79 13.81 15.45
CA SER A 104 -14.16 12.52 15.75
C SER A 104 -14.47 11.50 14.66
N LEU A 105 -13.48 10.72 14.28
CA LEU A 105 -13.65 9.59 13.37
C LEU A 105 -13.87 8.32 14.20
N LEU A 106 -14.71 7.41 13.70
CA LEU A 106 -14.96 6.11 14.30
C LEU A 106 -14.56 5.01 13.32
N PHE A 107 -13.71 4.11 13.79
CA PHE A 107 -13.21 2.97 13.04
C PHE A 107 -13.69 1.67 13.66
N ARG A 108 -13.92 0.68 12.81
CA ARG A 108 -14.22 -0.69 13.19
C ARG A 108 -13.13 -1.59 12.63
N VAL A 109 -12.36 -2.20 13.52
CA VAL A 109 -11.42 -3.27 13.18
C VAL A 109 -12.11 -4.59 13.48
N VAL A 110 -12.28 -5.43 12.46
CA VAL A 110 -12.84 -6.77 12.61
C VAL A 110 -11.69 -7.76 12.53
N ALA A 111 -11.52 -8.60 13.55
CA ALA A 111 -10.46 -9.61 13.59
C ALA A 111 -11.03 -11.00 13.89
N ARG A 112 -10.31 -12.03 13.46
CA ARG A 112 -10.59 -13.42 13.85
C ARG A 112 -10.42 -13.59 15.36
N PRO A 113 -11.25 -14.42 16.02
CA PRO A 113 -11.15 -14.67 17.44
C PRO A 113 -9.76 -15.19 17.79
N ALA A 114 -9.23 -14.76 18.94
CA ALA A 114 -8.01 -15.36 19.47
C ALA A 114 -8.28 -16.87 19.70
N LYS A 115 -7.31 -17.74 19.40
CA LYS A 115 -7.42 -19.17 19.68
C LYS A 115 -7.44 -19.39 21.21
N THR A 116 -8.58 -19.21 21.85
CA THR A 116 -8.81 -19.57 23.25
C THR A 116 -9.50 -20.94 23.28
N SER A 117 -8.93 -21.83 24.09
CA SER A 117 -9.28 -23.24 24.24
C SER A 117 -10.79 -23.53 24.27
N VAL A 118 -11.17 -24.55 23.50
CA VAL A 118 -12.29 -25.49 23.66
C VAL A 118 -13.29 -25.10 24.77
N LYS A 119 -14.30 -24.31 24.41
CA LYS A 119 -15.69 -24.29 24.92
C LYS A 119 -16.27 -22.90 24.66
N GLN A 120 -16.92 -22.69 23.51
CA GLN A 120 -17.88 -21.59 23.35
C GLN A 120 -18.78 -21.81 22.13
N GLN A 121 -19.88 -22.53 22.35
CA GLN A 121 -21.10 -22.32 21.58
C GLN A 121 -21.72 -20.99 22.08
N LYS A 122 -21.99 -20.02 21.19
CA LYS A 122 -22.52 -18.64 21.41
C LYS A 122 -21.52 -17.45 21.50
N ALA A 123 -20.25 -17.58 21.12
CA ALA A 123 -19.44 -16.39 20.86
C ALA A 123 -19.73 -15.83 19.45
N PRO A 124 -19.71 -14.50 19.23
CA PRO A 124 -19.76 -13.94 17.88
C PRO A 124 -18.58 -14.48 17.06
N PRO A 125 -18.74 -14.67 15.73
CA PRO A 125 -17.73 -15.32 14.91
C PRO A 125 -16.41 -14.53 14.79
N ASN A 126 -16.43 -13.22 15.09
CA ASN A 126 -15.29 -12.31 14.99
C ASN A 126 -15.18 -11.41 16.23
N ASP A 127 -13.96 -10.99 16.55
CA ASP A 127 -13.67 -9.91 17.48
C ASP A 127 -13.85 -8.56 16.79
N GLU A 128 -14.54 -7.63 17.45
CA GLU A 128 -14.73 -6.28 16.95
C GLU A 128 -14.12 -5.27 17.91
N TYR A 129 -13.30 -4.37 17.34
CA TYR A 129 -12.68 -3.25 18.04
C TYR A 129 -13.20 -1.97 17.42
N PHE A 130 -13.91 -1.17 18.20
CA PHE A 130 -14.30 0.18 17.80
C PHE A 130 -13.28 1.17 18.34
N ILE A 131 -12.71 2.00 17.47
CA ILE A 131 -11.67 2.97 17.80
C ILE A 131 -12.19 4.35 17.41
N SER A 132 -12.36 5.25 18.37
CA SER A 132 -12.75 6.63 18.13
C SER A 132 -11.60 7.58 18.41
N THR A 133 -11.32 8.48 17.46
CA THR A 133 -10.27 9.49 17.56
C THR A 133 -10.79 10.73 18.28
N PHE A 134 -9.89 11.55 18.83
CA PHE A 134 -10.31 12.78 19.50
C PHE A 134 -10.47 13.96 18.54
N GLU A 135 -9.69 14.01 17.47
CA GLU A 135 -9.57 15.18 16.60
C GLU A 135 -9.80 14.85 15.12
N ARG A 136 -10.19 15.88 14.36
CA ARG A 136 -10.39 15.84 12.90
C ARG A 136 -9.11 15.50 12.11
N GLY A 137 -7.96 15.89 12.64
CA GLY A 137 -6.64 15.67 12.02
C GLY A 137 -5.96 14.35 12.40
N SER A 138 -6.68 13.42 13.04
CA SER A 138 -6.11 12.13 13.43
C SER A 138 -5.61 11.34 12.23
N GLN A 139 -4.39 10.81 12.35
CA GLN A 139 -3.75 10.02 11.31
C GLN A 139 -3.92 8.50 11.54
N VAL A 140 -4.63 8.09 12.60
CA VAL A 140 -4.88 6.68 12.96
C VAL A 140 -5.36 5.87 11.76
N ALA A 141 -6.35 6.38 11.03
CA ALA A 141 -6.98 5.68 9.91
C ALA A 141 -5.96 5.29 8.85
N PHE A 142 -5.14 6.27 8.49
CA PHE A 142 -4.14 6.16 7.46
C PHE A 142 -3.06 5.16 7.90
N TYR A 143 -2.44 5.35 9.07
CA TYR A 143 -1.37 4.46 9.52
C TYR A 143 -1.86 3.04 9.78
N LEU A 144 -3.07 2.86 10.30
CA LEU A 144 -3.65 1.55 10.54
C LEU A 144 -3.91 0.79 9.24
N THR A 145 -4.52 1.47 8.26
CA THR A 145 -4.81 0.88 6.94
C THR A 145 -3.51 0.58 6.17
N ARG A 146 -2.54 1.49 6.26
CA ARG A 146 -1.23 1.35 5.62
C ARG A 146 -0.45 0.19 6.21
N ALA A 147 -0.33 0.11 7.54
CA ALA A 147 0.39 -0.97 8.20
C ALA A 147 -0.25 -2.34 7.92
N HIS A 148 -1.58 -2.43 7.91
CA HIS A 148 -2.28 -3.65 7.51
C HIS A 148 -2.02 -4.04 6.05
N SER A 149 -2.02 -3.06 5.14
CA SER A 149 -1.72 -3.26 3.72
C SER A 149 -0.28 -3.74 3.51
N VAL A 150 0.69 -3.09 4.17
CA VAL A 150 2.11 -3.46 4.12
C VAL A 150 2.31 -4.89 4.63
N TYR A 151 1.81 -5.17 5.84
CA TYR A 151 1.86 -6.50 6.44
C TYR A 151 1.34 -7.58 5.48
N PHE A 152 0.20 -7.29 4.86
CA PHE A 152 -0.46 -8.19 3.92
C PHE A 152 0.45 -8.53 2.73
N GLN A 153 0.95 -7.51 2.04
CA GLN A 153 1.73 -7.73 0.85
C GLN A 153 3.08 -8.37 1.16
N THR A 154 3.74 -7.94 2.25
CA THR A 154 4.98 -8.53 2.73
C THR A 154 4.81 -10.01 3.06
N ARG A 155 3.67 -10.43 3.63
CA ARG A 155 3.38 -11.84 3.89
C ARG A 155 3.22 -12.67 2.61
N ILE A 156 2.64 -12.12 1.55
CA ILE A 156 2.55 -12.83 0.26
C ILE A 156 3.92 -12.92 -0.39
N LEU A 157 4.64 -11.80 -0.50
CA LEU A 157 5.92 -11.73 -1.18
C LEU A 157 7.01 -12.55 -0.46
N ARG A 158 7.01 -12.59 0.88
CA ARG A 158 7.96 -13.40 1.68
C ARG A 158 7.59 -14.88 1.79
N SER A 159 6.44 -15.32 1.28
CA SER A 159 6.02 -16.73 1.37
C SER A 159 6.87 -17.67 0.50
N GLU A 160 7.75 -17.13 -0.35
CA GLU A 160 8.69 -17.87 -1.18
C GLU A 160 10.12 -17.78 -0.60
N ALA A 161 10.43 -18.74 0.29
CA ALA A 161 11.75 -19.36 0.46
C ALA A 161 12.95 -18.63 1.11
N HIS A 162 12.86 -17.41 1.65
CA HIS A 162 14.07 -16.74 2.18
C HIS A 162 13.94 -16.43 3.68
N GLY A 163 14.73 -17.14 4.49
CA GLY A 163 14.83 -16.90 5.93
C GLY A 163 15.28 -15.47 6.23
N HIS A 164 14.85 -14.94 7.37
CA HIS A 164 15.39 -13.68 7.89
C HIS A 164 16.87 -13.87 8.22
N VAL A 165 17.75 -13.38 7.34
CA VAL A 165 19.17 -13.23 7.66
C VAL A 165 19.35 -11.76 8.02
N GLU A 166 19.50 -11.48 9.32
CA GLU A 166 20.00 -10.20 9.77
C GLU A 166 21.50 -10.16 9.44
N VAL A 167 21.85 -9.38 8.42
CA VAL A 167 23.23 -9.08 8.05
C VAL A 167 23.65 -7.83 8.83
N ASP A 168 24.87 -7.82 9.37
CA ASP A 168 25.44 -6.64 10.00
C ASP A 168 25.47 -5.46 9.01
N ASN A 169 25.26 -4.23 9.48
CA ASN A 169 25.11 -3.07 8.60
C ASN A 169 26.39 -2.77 7.81
N ASP A 170 27.56 -3.03 8.39
CA ASP A 170 28.85 -2.77 7.74
C ASP A 170 29.12 -3.79 6.62
N ASP A 171 28.88 -5.07 6.88
CA ASP A 171 28.96 -6.14 5.88
C ASP A 171 27.95 -5.93 4.74
N ALA A 172 26.71 -5.53 5.09
CA ALA A 172 25.69 -5.20 4.11
C ALA A 172 26.09 -4.01 3.23
N ALA A 173 26.76 -2.99 3.80
CA ALA A 173 27.24 -1.84 3.05
C ALA A 173 28.38 -2.18 2.08
N GLU A 174 29.26 -3.10 2.44
CA GLU A 174 30.32 -3.59 1.54
C GLU A 174 29.74 -4.44 0.40
N LEU A 175 28.81 -5.35 0.72
CA LEU A 175 28.11 -6.17 -0.27
C LEU A 175 27.35 -5.32 -1.30
N VAL A 176 26.60 -4.30 -0.84
CA VAL A 176 25.91 -3.37 -1.74
C VAL A 176 26.90 -2.64 -2.64
N ARG A 177 28.03 -2.18 -2.11
CA ARG A 177 29.07 -1.53 -2.92
C ARG A 177 29.65 -2.47 -3.98
N GLY A 178 29.91 -3.73 -3.63
CA GLY A 178 30.38 -4.76 -4.56
C GLY A 178 29.39 -5.02 -5.70
N VAL A 179 28.12 -5.26 -5.36
CA VAL A 179 27.06 -5.50 -6.36
C VAL A 179 26.88 -4.28 -7.28
N LEU A 180 26.90 -3.07 -6.75
CA LEU A 180 26.80 -1.85 -7.56
C LEU A 180 27.99 -1.69 -8.52
N ALA A 181 29.21 -2.04 -8.08
CA ALA A 181 30.38 -2.05 -8.94
C ALA A 181 30.26 -3.08 -10.07
N GLU A 182 29.74 -4.27 -9.78
CA GLU A 182 29.46 -5.29 -10.80
C GLU A 182 28.39 -4.84 -11.80
N ILE A 183 27.31 -4.19 -11.33
CA ILE A 183 26.28 -3.62 -12.20
C ILE A 183 26.89 -2.58 -13.15
N SER A 184 27.79 -1.73 -12.63
CA SER A 184 28.45 -0.68 -13.43
C SER A 184 29.44 -1.25 -14.45
N ALA A 185 30.10 -2.36 -14.11
CA ALA A 185 31.10 -3.03 -14.95
C ALA A 185 30.49 -4.01 -15.96
N ALA A 186 29.24 -4.45 -15.77
CA ALA A 186 28.61 -5.39 -16.68
C ALA A 186 28.37 -4.77 -18.08
N ASP A 187 28.82 -5.47 -19.12
CA ASP A 187 28.79 -4.97 -20.51
C ASP A 187 27.45 -5.23 -21.22
N ASP A 188 26.64 -6.17 -20.74
CA ASP A 188 25.36 -6.54 -21.34
C ASP A 188 24.16 -6.33 -20.39
N ARG A 189 22.96 -6.22 -20.97
CA ARG A 189 21.70 -5.99 -20.22
C ARG A 189 21.23 -7.21 -19.45
N VAL A 190 21.61 -8.42 -19.87
CA VAL A 190 21.16 -9.67 -19.24
C VAL A 190 21.83 -9.83 -17.89
N ARG A 191 23.16 -9.66 -17.82
CA ARG A 191 23.93 -9.68 -16.58
C ARG A 191 23.52 -8.55 -15.65
N ARG A 192 23.33 -7.33 -16.17
CA ARG A 192 22.82 -6.22 -15.36
C ARG A 192 21.44 -6.53 -14.77
N SER A 193 20.53 -7.07 -15.59
CA SER A 193 19.19 -7.45 -15.13
C SER A 193 19.25 -8.49 -14.02
N ALA A 194 20.07 -9.54 -14.17
CA ALA A 194 20.24 -10.57 -13.15
C ALA A 194 20.75 -10.02 -11.81
N LEU A 195 21.78 -9.15 -11.85
CA LEU A 195 22.33 -8.51 -10.65
C LEU A 195 21.32 -7.59 -9.96
N ILE A 196 20.55 -6.83 -10.74
CA ILE A 196 19.49 -5.93 -10.23
C ILE A 196 18.37 -6.75 -9.58
N THR A 197 17.94 -7.85 -10.21
CA THR A 197 16.93 -8.74 -9.65
C THR A 197 17.40 -9.39 -8.34
N GLU A 198 18.66 -9.83 -8.28
CA GLU A 198 19.24 -10.38 -7.05
C GLU A 198 19.22 -9.35 -5.91
N LEU A 199 19.60 -8.10 -6.21
CA LEU A 199 19.53 -7.01 -5.24
C LEU A 199 18.08 -6.73 -4.79
N ALA A 200 17.12 -6.70 -5.72
CA ALA A 200 15.70 -6.51 -5.41
C ALA A 200 15.17 -7.60 -4.46
N VAL A 201 15.47 -8.87 -4.75
CA VAL A 201 15.09 -10.02 -3.91
C VAL A 201 15.70 -9.90 -2.52
N ALA A 202 17.00 -9.58 -2.42
CA ALA A 202 17.68 -9.38 -1.15
C ALA A 202 17.04 -8.24 -0.32
N MET A 203 16.64 -7.15 -0.99
CA MET A 203 15.98 -6.02 -0.35
C MET A 203 14.62 -6.36 0.25
N HIS A 204 13.85 -7.30 -0.31
CA HIS A 204 12.57 -7.72 0.29
C HIS A 204 12.73 -8.30 1.70
N GLY A 205 13.87 -8.93 1.99
CA GLY A 205 14.20 -9.57 3.27
C GLY A 205 14.97 -8.71 4.26
N SER A 206 15.61 -7.61 3.82
CA SER A 206 16.56 -6.84 4.64
C SER A 206 16.23 -5.36 4.75
N ALA A 207 15.84 -4.92 5.96
CA ALA A 207 15.64 -3.51 6.27
C ALA A 207 16.95 -2.70 6.21
N ALA A 208 18.09 -3.33 6.51
CA ALA A 208 19.40 -2.71 6.40
C ALA A 208 19.73 -2.33 4.95
N LEU A 209 19.54 -3.26 4.01
CA LEU A 209 19.75 -3.00 2.58
C LEU A 209 18.84 -1.89 2.05
N LYS A 210 17.58 -1.84 2.48
CA LYS A 210 16.66 -0.73 2.14
C LYS A 210 17.15 0.62 2.65
N ARG A 211 17.69 0.69 3.87
CA ARG A 211 18.27 1.94 4.39
C ARG A 211 19.47 2.37 3.56
N LEU A 212 20.39 1.43 3.28
CA LEU A 212 21.58 1.67 2.48
C LEU A 212 21.26 2.12 1.06
N PHE A 213 20.19 1.60 0.46
CA PHE A 213 19.71 2.02 -0.86
C PHE A 213 19.47 3.54 -0.93
N PHE A 214 18.93 4.16 0.13
CA PHE A 214 18.69 5.61 0.17
C PHE A 214 19.85 6.42 0.76
N VAL A 215 20.99 5.80 1.11
CA VAL A 215 22.15 6.56 1.58
C VAL A 215 22.83 7.20 0.38
N ASP A 216 22.71 8.53 0.30
CA ASP A 216 23.15 9.39 -0.81
C ASP A 216 24.68 9.56 -0.91
N LYS A 217 25.46 8.58 -0.44
CA LYS A 217 26.94 8.62 -0.41
C LYS A 217 27.59 7.70 -1.42
N THR A 218 26.84 6.89 -2.15
CA THR A 218 27.40 6.02 -3.19
C THR A 218 27.58 6.81 -4.48
N SER A 219 28.83 7.18 -4.77
CA SER A 219 29.26 7.66 -6.08
C SER A 219 29.77 6.47 -6.89
N PHE A 220 29.25 6.26 -8.10
CA PHE A 220 29.78 5.23 -9.01
C PHE A 220 29.90 5.73 -10.44
N HIS A 221 30.85 5.13 -11.16
CA HIS A 221 31.13 5.38 -12.57
C HIS A 221 30.53 4.26 -13.41
N ILE A 222 29.74 4.61 -14.42
CA ILE A 222 29.14 3.64 -15.35
C ILE A 222 30.01 3.60 -16.61
N ALA A 223 30.60 2.44 -16.89
CA ALA A 223 31.39 2.25 -18.11
C ALA A 223 30.50 2.46 -19.36
N GLY A 224 30.98 3.22 -20.34
CA GLY A 224 30.27 3.49 -21.60
C GLY A 224 29.35 4.73 -21.60
N ARG A 225 29.09 5.37 -20.45
CA ARG A 225 28.54 6.73 -20.37
C ARG A 225 29.60 7.66 -19.78
N CYS A 226 30.31 8.36 -20.66
CA CYS A 226 31.43 9.21 -20.27
C CYS A 226 31.04 10.24 -19.17
N LYS A 227 31.72 10.16 -18.02
CA LYS A 227 31.86 11.22 -16.99
C LYS A 227 30.68 11.55 -16.06
N GLU A 228 29.62 10.75 -15.96
CA GLU A 228 28.61 11.00 -14.92
C GLU A 228 28.97 10.26 -13.61
N VAL A 229 29.10 11.03 -12.53
CA VAL A 229 29.06 10.51 -11.16
C VAL A 229 27.59 10.46 -10.77
N VAL A 230 27.02 9.26 -10.68
CA VAL A 230 25.66 9.13 -10.16
C VAL A 230 25.72 9.13 -8.65
N VAL A 231 24.98 10.06 -8.04
CA VAL A 231 24.84 10.17 -6.58
C VAL A 231 23.61 9.36 -6.17
N GLY A 232 23.85 8.25 -5.48
CA GLY A 232 22.78 7.40 -4.95
C GLY A 232 22.20 6.38 -5.94
N VAL A 233 21.95 5.16 -5.44
CA VAL A 233 21.28 4.08 -6.19
C VAL A 233 19.89 4.45 -6.71
N PRO A 234 19.03 5.18 -5.97
CA PRO A 234 17.69 5.51 -6.43
C PRO A 234 17.71 6.40 -7.68
N ALA A 235 18.59 7.42 -7.69
CA ALA A 235 18.73 8.34 -8.82
C ALA A 235 19.19 7.62 -10.10
N PHE A 236 20.11 6.67 -9.96
CA PHE A 236 20.52 5.79 -11.05
C PHE A 236 19.35 4.97 -11.61
N VAL A 237 18.59 4.30 -10.74
CA VAL A 237 17.47 3.46 -11.16
C VAL A 237 16.42 4.28 -11.90
N VAL A 238 16.10 5.48 -11.41
CA VAL A 238 15.17 6.41 -12.07
C VAL A 238 15.68 6.83 -13.44
N GLY A 239 16.96 7.24 -13.54
CA GLY A 239 17.57 7.63 -14.80
C GLY A 239 17.60 6.50 -15.83
N GLU A 240 17.93 5.29 -15.40
CA GLU A 240 17.93 4.09 -16.25
C GLU A 240 16.52 3.72 -16.72
N LEU A 241 15.52 3.78 -15.85
CA LEU A 241 14.12 3.53 -16.22
C LEU A 241 13.63 4.52 -17.26
N GLN A 242 13.92 5.82 -17.06
CA GLN A 242 13.52 6.85 -18.01
C GLN A 242 14.17 6.65 -19.38
N ALA A 243 15.48 6.34 -19.40
CA ALA A 243 16.19 6.04 -20.64
C ALA A 243 15.67 4.77 -21.33
N ALA A 244 15.38 3.72 -20.56
CA ALA A 244 14.91 2.45 -21.11
C ALA A 244 13.47 2.54 -21.66
N LEU A 245 12.57 3.27 -20.98
CA LEU A 245 11.17 3.45 -21.40
C LEU A 245 11.02 4.36 -22.63
N THR A 246 11.98 5.26 -22.88
CA THR A 246 11.97 6.16 -24.05
C THR A 246 12.62 5.55 -25.30
N ALA A 247 13.21 4.36 -25.19
CA ALA A 247 13.82 3.68 -26.33
C ALA A 247 12.77 3.21 -27.36
N VAL A 248 13.12 3.32 -28.66
CA VAL A 248 12.19 3.18 -29.81
C VAL A 248 11.55 1.79 -29.94
N ALA A 249 12.22 0.72 -29.49
CA ALA A 249 11.64 -0.61 -29.42
C ALA A 249 12.32 -1.46 -28.34
N ALA A 250 11.53 -2.07 -27.47
CA ALA A 250 12.02 -2.99 -26.45
C ALA A 250 12.13 -4.42 -27.01
N THR A 251 13.34 -4.98 -26.97
CA THR A 251 13.60 -6.41 -27.13
C THR A 251 13.19 -7.17 -25.85
N GLY A 252 13.20 -8.51 -25.86
CA GLY A 252 12.97 -9.31 -24.64
C GLY A 252 13.89 -8.89 -23.50
N ASP A 253 15.20 -8.87 -23.75
CA ASP A 253 16.22 -8.46 -22.77
C ASP A 253 16.01 -7.02 -22.26
N ALA A 254 15.48 -6.13 -23.12
CA ALA A 254 15.16 -4.76 -22.71
C ALA A 254 13.96 -4.72 -21.76
N LEU A 255 12.92 -5.53 -22.00
CA LEU A 255 11.77 -5.65 -21.10
C LEU A 255 12.18 -6.29 -19.76
N GLU A 256 13.02 -7.32 -19.79
CA GLU A 256 13.56 -7.93 -18.56
C GLU A 256 14.37 -6.92 -17.74
N TYR A 257 15.19 -6.11 -18.40
CA TYR A 257 15.94 -5.05 -17.74
C TYR A 257 15.03 -3.95 -17.16
N ILE A 258 13.98 -3.55 -17.88
CA ILE A 258 12.97 -2.61 -17.37
C ILE A 258 12.26 -3.20 -16.15
N LEU A 259 11.88 -4.48 -16.22
CA LEU A 259 11.22 -5.18 -15.14
C LEU A 259 12.11 -5.27 -13.89
N SER A 260 13.39 -5.61 -14.04
CA SER A 260 14.31 -5.70 -12.89
C SER A 260 14.53 -4.33 -12.23
N LEU A 261 14.66 -3.26 -13.01
CA LEU A 261 14.73 -1.89 -12.48
C LEU A 261 13.46 -1.51 -11.70
N PHE A 262 12.28 -1.85 -12.24
CA PHE A 262 11.01 -1.64 -11.56
C PHE A 262 10.91 -2.45 -10.26
N GLN A 263 11.33 -3.72 -10.27
CA GLN A 263 11.36 -4.59 -9.10
C GLN A 263 12.32 -4.07 -8.02
N LEU A 264 13.48 -3.54 -8.40
CA LEU A 264 14.42 -2.94 -7.46
C LEU A 264 13.83 -1.68 -6.84
N LEU A 265 13.30 -0.78 -7.67
CA LEU A 265 12.66 0.45 -7.21
C LEU A 265 11.45 0.15 -6.32
N SER A 266 10.60 -0.80 -6.72
CA SER A 266 9.48 -1.24 -5.92
C SER A 266 9.98 -1.83 -4.62
N SER A 267 10.87 -2.81 -4.60
CA SER A 267 11.45 -3.41 -3.38
C SER A 267 12.03 -2.40 -2.39
N ALA A 268 12.61 -1.31 -2.90
CA ALA A 268 13.19 -0.23 -2.12
C ALA A 268 12.15 0.75 -1.54
N LEU A 269 11.22 1.22 -2.36
CA LEU A 269 10.17 2.16 -1.94
C LEU A 269 9.10 1.47 -1.08
N PHE A 270 8.81 0.24 -1.45
CA PHE A 270 7.80 -0.63 -0.89
C PHE A 270 8.20 -1.13 0.49
N ASP A 271 7.16 -1.31 1.32
CA ASP A 271 7.14 -1.84 2.70
C ASP A 271 6.81 -0.80 3.78
N GLY A 272 6.42 0.44 3.40
CA GLY A 272 5.78 1.41 4.32
C GLY A 272 6.54 1.77 5.60
N TYR A 273 7.70 1.20 5.84
CA TYR A 273 8.62 1.60 6.88
C TYR A 273 9.13 2.95 6.45
N ALA A 274 8.61 4.00 7.11
CA ALA A 274 9.04 5.38 6.96
C ALA A 274 10.51 5.48 7.38
N VAL A 275 11.40 5.04 6.49
CA VAL A 275 12.81 5.35 6.53
C VAL A 275 12.86 6.84 6.18
N PRO A 276 13.28 7.74 7.09
CA PRO A 276 13.35 9.17 6.80
C PRO A 276 14.05 9.48 5.47
N GLN A 277 15.02 8.64 5.08
CA GLN A 277 15.74 8.70 3.82
C GLN A 277 14.85 8.44 2.59
N ARG A 278 13.84 7.57 2.68
CA ARG A 278 12.86 7.36 1.60
C ARG A 278 12.01 8.62 1.38
N ILE A 279 11.50 9.19 2.46
CA ILE A 279 10.70 10.42 2.39
C ILE A 279 11.57 11.56 1.82
N HIS A 280 12.81 11.67 2.30
CA HIS A 280 13.77 12.65 1.79
C HIS A 280 14.03 12.47 0.28
N PHE A 281 14.25 11.24 -0.18
CA PHE A 281 14.39 10.93 -1.60
C PHE A 281 13.14 11.32 -2.39
N LEU A 282 11.95 10.94 -1.93
CA LEU A 282 10.69 11.25 -2.62
C LEU A 282 10.38 12.75 -2.67
N GLN A 283 10.84 13.52 -1.68
CA GLN A 283 10.76 14.99 -1.69
C GLN A 283 11.68 15.63 -2.74
N GLN A 284 12.80 14.97 -3.05
CA GLN A 284 13.76 15.43 -4.07
C GLN A 284 13.43 14.88 -5.46
N TRP A 285 12.75 13.73 -5.53
CA TRP A 285 12.35 13.12 -6.77
C TRP A 285 11.23 13.94 -7.41
N ASP A 286 11.49 14.43 -8.61
CA ASP A 286 10.50 15.13 -9.39
C ASP A 286 9.23 14.28 -9.60
N PHE A 287 8.11 14.77 -9.08
CA PHE A 287 6.83 14.09 -9.10
C PHE A 287 6.36 13.76 -10.52
N GLU A 288 6.55 14.70 -11.46
CA GLU A 288 6.15 14.50 -12.85
C GLU A 288 6.96 13.38 -13.50
N THR A 289 8.26 13.31 -13.23
CA THR A 289 9.13 12.21 -13.66
C THR A 289 8.67 10.86 -13.09
N ALA A 290 8.36 10.81 -11.79
CA ALA A 290 7.86 9.59 -11.14
C ALA A 290 6.54 9.10 -11.76
N LEU A 291 5.59 10.01 -11.95
CA LEU A 291 4.31 9.72 -12.59
C LEU A 291 4.49 9.30 -14.05
N ASN A 292 5.38 9.96 -14.78
CA ASN A 292 5.70 9.61 -16.16
C ASN A 292 6.25 8.19 -16.25
N ILE A 293 7.18 7.79 -15.38
CA ILE A 293 7.72 6.42 -15.34
C ILE A 293 6.60 5.42 -15.04
N ALA A 294 5.74 5.71 -14.06
CA ALA A 294 4.65 4.83 -13.66
C ALA A 294 3.59 4.63 -14.75
N MET A 295 3.38 5.64 -15.60
CA MET A 295 2.34 5.64 -16.65
C MET A 295 2.86 5.30 -18.05
N THR A 296 4.18 5.33 -18.28
CA THR A 296 4.77 5.10 -19.62
C THR A 296 4.87 3.61 -19.92
N ARG A 297 4.25 3.17 -21.00
CA ARG A 297 4.38 1.77 -21.45
C ARG A 297 5.63 1.59 -22.30
N PRO A 298 6.37 0.47 -22.15
CA PRO A 298 7.41 0.13 -23.09
C PRO A 298 6.82 -0.13 -24.48
N ILE A 299 7.50 0.35 -25.51
CA ILE A 299 7.10 0.15 -26.91
C ILE A 299 7.57 -1.24 -27.35
N VAL A 300 6.64 -2.17 -27.57
CA VAL A 300 6.94 -3.54 -28.02
C VAL A 300 6.52 -3.73 -29.48
N ASP A 301 7.42 -4.22 -30.33
CA ASP A 301 7.08 -4.58 -31.71
C ASP A 301 6.19 -5.83 -31.73
N ARG A 302 4.89 -5.61 -31.91
CA ARG A 302 3.86 -6.67 -31.92
C ARG A 302 3.80 -7.48 -33.21
N LYS A 303 4.66 -7.21 -34.19
CA LYS A 303 4.67 -7.96 -35.47
C LYS A 303 4.97 -9.45 -35.29
N ARG A 304 5.58 -9.84 -34.17
CA ARG A 304 5.76 -11.24 -33.78
C ARG A 304 4.92 -11.52 -32.54
N LYS A 305 3.88 -12.35 -32.64
CA LYS A 305 3.16 -12.89 -31.48
C LYS A 305 4.11 -13.76 -30.68
N ASN A 306 4.84 -13.15 -29.75
CA ASN A 306 5.68 -13.86 -28.79
C ASN A 306 5.00 -13.78 -27.43
N ASP A 307 4.42 -14.89 -26.98
CA ASP A 307 3.67 -14.96 -25.72
C ASP A 307 4.53 -14.56 -24.52
N ALA A 308 5.84 -14.83 -24.55
CA ALA A 308 6.78 -14.43 -23.49
C ALA A 308 6.90 -12.90 -23.36
N LEU A 309 6.88 -12.16 -24.48
CA LEU A 309 6.93 -10.70 -24.45
C LEU A 309 5.65 -10.11 -23.85
N VAL A 310 4.49 -10.74 -24.10
CA VAL A 310 3.26 -10.25 -23.47
C VAL A 310 3.31 -10.50 -21.97
N VAL A 311 3.81 -11.66 -21.50
CA VAL A 311 3.99 -11.92 -20.06
C VAL A 311 4.91 -10.88 -19.39
N LEU A 312 5.98 -10.45 -20.07
CA LEU A 312 6.84 -9.38 -19.55
C LEU A 312 6.15 -8.00 -19.52
N GLU A 313 5.42 -7.60 -20.56
CA GLU A 313 4.59 -6.37 -20.52
C GLU A 313 3.60 -6.41 -19.35
N GLU A 314 3.08 -7.60 -19.13
CA GLU A 314 2.09 -7.94 -18.12
C GLU A 314 2.64 -7.81 -16.70
N ASP A 315 3.88 -8.25 -16.46
CA ASP A 315 4.62 -8.12 -15.20
C ASP A 315 5.09 -6.68 -14.95
N ILE A 316 5.57 -5.98 -15.99
CA ILE A 316 5.94 -4.56 -15.89
C ILE A 316 4.73 -3.72 -15.45
N MET A 317 3.56 -4.01 -16.00
CA MET A 317 2.34 -3.31 -15.60
C MET A 317 2.00 -3.56 -14.13
N GLU A 318 2.25 -4.75 -13.58
CA GLU A 318 2.05 -4.99 -12.15
C GLU A 318 2.97 -4.11 -11.30
N GLU A 319 4.24 -3.98 -11.66
CA GLU A 319 5.19 -3.13 -10.93
C GLU A 319 4.88 -1.63 -11.08
N GLN A 320 4.37 -1.19 -12.24
CA GLN A 320 3.87 0.17 -12.43
C GLN A 320 2.73 0.51 -11.46
N LEU A 321 1.83 -0.45 -11.20
CA LEU A 321 0.76 -0.28 -10.22
C LEU A 321 1.29 -0.22 -8.79
N VAL A 322 2.33 -1.00 -8.48
CA VAL A 322 3.02 -0.89 -7.19
C VAL A 322 3.56 0.52 -7.03
N LEU A 323 4.27 1.03 -8.03
CA LEU A 323 4.85 2.36 -7.98
C LEU A 323 3.77 3.45 -7.79
N LEU A 324 2.65 3.40 -8.53
CA LEU A 324 1.54 4.35 -8.34
C LEU A 324 0.96 4.32 -6.91
N LEU A 325 0.73 3.13 -6.36
CA LEU A 325 0.21 2.96 -5.01
C LEU A 325 1.20 3.45 -3.94
N GLU A 326 2.50 3.26 -4.17
CA GLU A 326 3.55 3.71 -3.26
C GLU A 326 3.77 5.23 -3.34
N LEU A 327 3.69 5.83 -4.53
CA LEU A 327 3.69 7.29 -4.71
C LEU A 327 2.48 7.92 -4.02
N GLU A 328 1.29 7.33 -4.19
CA GLU A 328 0.08 7.77 -3.52
C GLU A 328 0.21 7.70 -1.99
N ALA A 329 0.67 6.57 -1.46
CA ALA A 329 0.89 6.42 -0.04
C ALA A 329 1.93 7.42 0.50
N ALA A 330 2.99 7.68 -0.26
CA ALA A 330 4.01 8.65 0.12
C ALA A 330 3.51 10.09 0.07
N GLN A 331 2.67 10.45 -0.90
CA GLN A 331 2.02 11.75 -0.94
C GLN A 331 1.12 11.94 0.29
N GLN A 332 0.31 10.93 0.63
CA GLN A 332 -0.50 10.97 1.85
C GLN A 332 0.35 11.07 3.12
N ASP A 333 1.44 10.30 3.22
CA ASP A 333 2.42 10.41 4.34
C ASP A 333 2.94 11.86 4.46
N LEU A 334 3.27 12.50 3.34
CA LEU A 334 3.80 13.86 3.28
C LEU A 334 2.75 14.92 3.61
N ASP A 335 1.52 14.78 3.09
CA ASP A 335 0.39 15.66 3.39
C ASP A 335 0.06 15.62 4.90
N LEU A 336 0.25 14.46 5.54
CA LEU A 336 0.07 14.27 6.98
C LEU A 336 1.25 14.76 7.83
N ALA A 337 2.48 14.68 7.33
CA ALA A 337 3.68 15.13 8.07
C ALA A 337 3.86 16.67 8.09
N SER A 338 3.10 17.39 7.27
CA SER A 338 3.33 18.80 6.95
C SER A 338 2.15 19.69 7.35
N ASP A 339 2.41 20.88 7.88
CA ASP A 339 1.49 22.03 7.77
C ASP A 339 1.44 22.58 6.30
N GLY A 340 1.35 21.68 5.31
CA GLY A 340 0.90 21.99 3.95
C GLY A 340 1.90 22.44 2.86
N ALA A 341 3.20 22.07 2.85
CA ALA A 341 4.12 22.68 1.86
C ALA A 341 5.27 21.85 1.24
N TYR A 342 5.34 20.51 1.37
CA TYR A 342 6.56 19.78 0.97
C TYR A 342 6.52 19.04 -0.36
N PHE A 343 5.34 18.79 -0.95
CA PHE A 343 5.26 18.54 -2.39
C PHE A 343 5.01 19.87 -3.10
N ARG A 344 5.85 20.23 -4.10
CA ARG A 344 5.58 21.37 -4.98
C ARG A 344 4.34 21.15 -5.87
N SER A 345 3.76 19.94 -5.86
CA SER A 345 2.50 19.61 -6.51
C SER A 345 1.37 19.62 -5.47
N THR A 346 0.38 20.49 -5.67
CA THR A 346 -0.91 20.47 -4.96
C THR A 346 -1.85 19.37 -5.46
N LYS A 347 -1.42 18.57 -6.46
CA LYS A 347 -2.24 17.54 -7.09
C LYS A 347 -1.95 16.17 -6.50
N HIS A 348 -3.01 15.51 -6.04
CA HIS A 348 -3.02 14.10 -5.60
C HIS A 348 -2.56 13.16 -6.73
N VAL A 349 -1.78 12.11 -6.43
CA VAL A 349 -1.15 11.24 -7.46
C VAL A 349 -2.17 10.67 -8.43
N CYS A 350 -3.24 10.08 -7.91
CA CYS A 350 -4.31 9.53 -8.75
C CYS A 350 -5.00 10.59 -9.62
N ARG A 351 -5.19 11.83 -9.13
CA ARG A 351 -5.74 12.92 -9.96
C ARG A 351 -4.78 13.28 -11.09
N ALA A 352 -3.50 13.48 -10.77
CA ALA A 352 -2.48 13.78 -11.77
C ALA A 352 -2.33 12.64 -12.80
N ALA A 353 -2.52 11.39 -12.38
CA ALA A 353 -2.52 10.23 -13.25
C ALA A 353 -3.72 10.24 -14.22
N VAL A 354 -4.92 10.59 -13.75
CA VAL A 354 -6.13 10.71 -14.58
C VAL A 354 -5.97 11.85 -15.61
N GLU A 355 -5.48 13.01 -15.17
CA GLU A 355 -5.23 14.17 -16.03
C GLU A 355 -4.08 13.95 -17.05
N SER A 356 -3.33 12.86 -16.92
CA SER A 356 -2.20 12.57 -17.81
C SER A 356 -2.67 12.23 -19.22
N PRO A 357 -2.01 12.73 -20.28
CA PRO A 357 -2.33 12.34 -21.66
C PRO A 357 -2.12 10.83 -21.92
N ARG A 358 -1.40 10.13 -21.04
CA ARG A 358 -1.18 8.67 -21.12
C ARG A 358 -2.30 7.86 -20.45
N PHE A 359 -3.18 8.49 -19.68
CA PHE A 359 -4.22 7.81 -18.92
C PHE A 359 -5.13 6.93 -19.79
N PRO A 360 -5.64 7.38 -20.96
CA PRO A 360 -6.58 6.56 -21.72
C PRO A 360 -5.97 5.22 -22.18
N GLU A 361 -4.72 5.24 -22.63
CA GLU A 361 -4.01 4.02 -23.06
C GLU A 361 -3.63 3.12 -21.90
N PHE A 362 -3.14 3.71 -20.81
CA PHE A 362 -2.81 3.00 -19.57
C PHE A 362 -4.07 2.34 -18.98
N PHE A 363 -5.15 3.11 -18.82
CA PHE A 363 -6.38 2.67 -18.18
C PHE A 363 -7.10 1.59 -18.98
N LYS A 364 -7.10 1.68 -20.31
CA LYS A 364 -7.59 0.60 -21.20
C LYS A 364 -6.88 -0.73 -20.94
N LYS A 365 -5.56 -0.68 -20.75
CA LYS A 365 -4.75 -1.87 -20.43
C LYS A 365 -5.00 -2.33 -19.00
N PHE A 366 -5.11 -1.39 -18.06
CA PHE A 366 -5.43 -1.66 -16.67
C PHE A 366 -6.74 -2.44 -16.54
N LEU A 367 -7.82 -1.99 -17.21
CA LEU A 367 -9.11 -2.69 -17.20
C LEU A 367 -9.02 -4.09 -17.80
N LYS A 368 -8.26 -4.25 -18.90
CA LYS A 368 -8.02 -5.58 -19.49
C LYS A 368 -7.32 -6.51 -18.50
N ARG A 369 -6.35 -6.00 -17.75
CA ARG A 369 -5.55 -6.80 -16.81
C ARG A 369 -6.32 -7.10 -15.53
N LEU A 370 -7.06 -6.12 -15.00
CA LEU A 370 -8.04 -6.34 -13.93
C LEU A 370 -8.98 -7.48 -14.32
N ALA A 371 -9.60 -7.44 -15.50
CA ALA A 371 -10.46 -8.52 -16.00
C ALA A 371 -9.76 -9.89 -16.02
N ILE A 372 -8.52 -9.97 -16.50
CA ILE A 372 -7.73 -11.23 -16.51
C ILE A 372 -7.49 -11.72 -15.08
N VAL A 373 -7.01 -10.86 -14.19
CA VAL A 373 -6.72 -11.18 -12.79
C VAL A 373 -7.99 -11.67 -12.09
N LEU A 374 -9.13 -10.99 -12.30
CA LEU A 374 -10.42 -11.41 -11.77
C LEU A 374 -10.83 -12.78 -12.33
N SER A 375 -10.68 -13.04 -13.64
CA SER A 375 -11.03 -14.36 -14.19
C SER A 375 -10.17 -15.52 -13.64
N ARG A 376 -8.93 -15.25 -13.22
CA ARG A 376 -7.98 -16.27 -12.75
C ARG A 376 -8.04 -16.51 -11.24
N SER A 377 -8.45 -15.51 -10.45
CA SER A 377 -8.52 -15.62 -8.99
C SER A 377 -9.41 -16.74 -8.44
N PRO A 378 -10.55 -17.15 -9.06
CA PRO A 378 -11.44 -18.20 -8.55
C PRO A 378 -10.84 -19.60 -8.62
N ALA A 379 -10.03 -19.88 -9.65
CA ALA A 379 -9.36 -21.16 -9.82
C ALA A 379 -8.40 -21.47 -8.67
N GLU A 380 -7.95 -20.45 -7.94
CA GLU A 380 -7.07 -20.59 -6.80
C GLU A 380 -7.81 -20.58 -5.45
N VAL A 381 -9.12 -20.25 -5.40
CA VAL A 381 -9.90 -20.14 -4.16
C VAL A 381 -9.86 -21.41 -3.29
N PRO A 382 -9.84 -22.64 -3.86
CA PRO A 382 -9.65 -23.86 -3.07
C PRO A 382 -8.26 -23.97 -2.42
N GLY A 383 -7.20 -23.47 -3.06
CA GLY A 383 -5.80 -23.49 -2.57
C GLY A 383 -5.43 -22.28 -1.70
N LEU A 384 -6.15 -21.16 -1.85
CA LEU A 384 -5.96 -19.88 -1.15
C LEU A 384 -6.30 -19.92 0.36
N ARG A 385 -6.76 -21.06 0.88
CA ARG A 385 -7.17 -21.23 2.29
C ARG A 385 -6.03 -21.05 3.31
N THR A 386 -4.77 -20.98 2.88
CA THR A 386 -3.63 -20.96 3.83
C THR A 386 -2.55 -19.89 3.58
N ARG A 387 -2.25 -19.51 2.33
CA ARG A 387 -1.22 -18.54 1.96
C ARG A 387 -1.71 -17.77 0.73
N GLY A 388 -1.76 -16.43 0.79
CA GLY A 388 -2.19 -15.64 -0.36
C GLY A 388 -1.31 -15.92 -1.59
N SER A 389 -1.85 -15.71 -2.79
CA SER A 389 -1.13 -15.92 -4.06
C SER A 389 -0.72 -14.59 -4.70
N ARG A 390 0.20 -14.65 -5.67
CA ARG A 390 0.55 -13.51 -6.54
C ARG A 390 -0.69 -12.90 -7.21
N TRP A 391 -1.65 -13.73 -7.66
CA TRP A 391 -2.91 -13.25 -8.24
C TRP A 391 -3.80 -12.53 -7.22
N SER A 392 -3.86 -13.03 -5.98
CA SER A 392 -4.63 -12.38 -4.93
C SER A 392 -4.06 -11.01 -4.54
N LEU A 393 -2.72 -10.87 -4.59
CA LEU A 393 -2.02 -9.61 -4.39
C LEU A 393 -2.26 -8.65 -5.56
N ALA A 394 -2.09 -9.13 -6.79
CA ALA A 394 -2.40 -8.36 -7.99
C ALA A 394 -3.83 -7.83 -7.93
N MET A 395 -4.82 -8.70 -7.66
CA MET A 395 -6.23 -8.33 -7.57
C MET A 395 -6.47 -7.21 -6.57
N TRP A 396 -5.87 -7.32 -5.38
CA TRP A 396 -5.96 -6.28 -4.36
C TRP A 396 -5.35 -4.94 -4.83
N ARG A 397 -4.19 -4.97 -5.52
CA ARG A 397 -3.56 -3.76 -6.09
C ARG A 397 -4.45 -3.11 -7.15
N TYR A 398 -4.97 -3.89 -8.09
CA TYR A 398 -5.88 -3.38 -9.13
C TYR A 398 -7.17 -2.81 -8.52
N ALA A 399 -7.83 -3.54 -7.61
CA ALA A 399 -9.05 -3.06 -6.96
C ALA A 399 -8.80 -1.79 -6.14
N THR A 400 -7.64 -1.69 -5.48
CA THR A 400 -7.25 -0.50 -4.71
C THR A 400 -7.04 0.71 -5.59
N LEU A 401 -6.30 0.56 -6.70
CA LEU A 401 -6.07 1.69 -7.59
C LEU A 401 -7.36 2.12 -8.31
N LEU A 402 -8.24 1.19 -8.67
CA LEU A 402 -9.54 1.52 -9.25
C LEU A 402 -10.40 2.37 -8.28
N ASP A 403 -10.49 1.95 -7.02
CA ASP A 403 -11.21 2.67 -5.96
C ASP A 403 -10.64 4.09 -5.77
N LEU A 404 -9.31 4.23 -5.82
CA LEU A 404 -8.64 5.54 -5.75
C LEU A 404 -8.94 6.43 -6.95
N PHE A 405 -8.94 5.89 -8.18
CA PHE A 405 -9.29 6.66 -9.38
C PHE A 405 -10.73 7.18 -9.31
N PHE A 406 -11.68 6.34 -8.89
CA PHE A 406 -13.08 6.76 -8.69
C PHE A 406 -13.24 7.81 -7.59
N ALA A 407 -12.42 7.76 -6.54
CA ALA A 407 -12.47 8.71 -5.44
C ALA A 407 -12.02 10.13 -5.85
N VAL A 408 -11.12 10.25 -6.84
CA VAL A 408 -10.57 11.55 -7.25
C VAL A 408 -11.28 12.18 -8.45
N GLU A 409 -11.66 11.39 -9.46
CA GLU A 409 -12.23 11.86 -10.74
C GLU A 409 -13.28 10.87 -11.26
N ARG A 410 -14.46 10.84 -10.61
CA ARG A 410 -15.54 9.88 -10.91
C ARG A 410 -15.96 9.92 -12.39
N ASP A 411 -16.21 11.10 -12.93
CA ASP A 411 -16.87 11.24 -14.23
C ASP A 411 -15.97 10.78 -15.38
N GLU A 412 -14.71 11.22 -15.39
CA GLU A 412 -13.72 10.85 -16.40
C GLU A 412 -13.41 9.34 -16.36
N VAL A 413 -13.22 8.79 -15.16
CA VAL A 413 -13.01 7.34 -14.98
C VAL A 413 -14.22 6.55 -15.47
N THR A 414 -15.45 7.02 -15.16
CA THR A 414 -16.69 6.39 -15.62
C THR A 414 -16.75 6.39 -17.14
N GLN A 415 -16.49 7.52 -17.80
CA GLN A 415 -16.48 7.60 -19.27
C GLN A 415 -15.49 6.61 -19.89
N HIS A 416 -14.29 6.47 -19.32
CA HIS A 416 -13.31 5.49 -19.79
C HIS A 416 -13.74 4.04 -19.57
N VAL A 417 -14.43 3.74 -18.46
CA VAL A 417 -15.01 2.40 -18.23
C VAL A 417 -16.12 2.11 -19.24
N LEU A 418 -17.03 3.07 -19.48
CA LEU A 418 -18.12 2.93 -20.45
C LEU A 418 -17.60 2.78 -21.88
N ALA A 419 -16.49 3.43 -22.24
CA ALA A 419 -15.83 3.19 -23.53
C ALA A 419 -15.30 1.74 -23.70
N HIS A 420 -15.24 0.96 -22.62
CA HIS A 420 -14.79 -0.44 -22.59
C HIS A 420 -15.83 -1.36 -21.93
N GLN A 421 -17.11 -0.99 -22.00
CA GLN A 421 -18.21 -1.62 -21.27
C GLN A 421 -18.29 -3.14 -21.45
N ASP A 422 -18.05 -3.66 -22.66
CA ASP A 422 -18.10 -5.11 -22.94
C ASP A 422 -17.17 -5.93 -22.02
N ARG A 423 -15.93 -5.45 -21.84
CA ARG A 423 -14.93 -6.12 -21.00
C ARG A 423 -15.27 -5.98 -19.52
N PHE A 424 -15.75 -4.80 -19.13
CA PHE A 424 -16.16 -4.53 -17.77
C PHE A 424 -17.36 -5.41 -17.38
N ASN A 425 -18.37 -5.50 -18.26
CA ASN A 425 -19.54 -6.33 -18.05
C ASN A 425 -19.20 -7.82 -17.96
N MET A 426 -18.36 -8.32 -18.87
CA MET A 426 -18.07 -9.75 -18.96
C MET A 426 -17.23 -10.26 -17.77
N TYR A 427 -16.27 -9.46 -17.29
CA TYR A 427 -15.30 -9.93 -16.28
C TYR A 427 -15.43 -9.25 -14.92
N VAL A 428 -15.89 -8.00 -14.84
CA VAL A 428 -15.94 -7.23 -13.60
C VAL A 428 -17.35 -7.26 -12.98
N ARG A 429 -18.41 -7.05 -13.77
CA ARG A 429 -19.83 -7.14 -13.31
C ARG A 429 -20.34 -8.57 -13.11
N ASN A 430 -19.50 -9.59 -13.19
CA ASN A 430 -19.94 -10.97 -13.00
C ASN A 430 -20.27 -11.26 -11.52
N HIS A 431 -21.56 -11.34 -11.18
CA HIS A 431 -22.02 -11.54 -9.80
C HIS A 431 -21.49 -12.83 -9.15
N ASN A 432 -21.43 -13.93 -9.91
CA ASN A 432 -20.92 -15.21 -9.40
C ASN A 432 -19.47 -15.08 -8.92
N PHE A 433 -18.69 -14.22 -9.59
CA PHE A 433 -17.31 -13.95 -9.21
C PHE A 433 -17.22 -13.11 -7.93
N LEU A 434 -17.98 -12.02 -7.83
CA LEU A 434 -18.00 -11.18 -6.62
C LEU A 434 -18.48 -11.96 -5.40
N ASP A 435 -19.47 -12.85 -5.57
CA ASP A 435 -19.96 -13.71 -4.51
C ASP A 435 -18.90 -14.76 -4.10
N ALA A 436 -18.14 -15.30 -5.05
CA ALA A 436 -17.00 -16.18 -4.76
C ALA A 436 -15.90 -15.46 -3.96
N LEU A 437 -15.59 -14.20 -4.30
CA LEU A 437 -14.65 -13.41 -3.52
C LEU A 437 -15.18 -13.07 -2.13
N ARG A 438 -16.46 -12.66 -2.02
CA ARG A 438 -17.14 -12.31 -0.77
C ARG A 438 -17.32 -13.50 0.17
N SER A 439 -17.32 -14.72 -0.35
CA SER A 439 -17.34 -15.96 0.44
C SER A 439 -15.93 -16.44 0.82
N SER A 440 -14.87 -15.75 0.36
CA SER A 440 -13.49 -16.09 0.70
C SER A 440 -13.18 -15.83 2.18
N THR A 441 -12.39 -16.71 2.79
CA THR A 441 -11.89 -16.53 4.18
C THR A 441 -10.65 -15.63 4.24
N VAL A 442 -10.23 -15.13 3.08
CA VAL A 442 -9.01 -14.40 2.85
C VAL A 442 -9.31 -12.89 2.90
N PRO A 443 -8.83 -12.16 3.93
CA PRO A 443 -9.17 -10.76 4.21
C PRO A 443 -9.09 -9.80 3.02
N HIS A 444 -8.01 -9.87 2.24
CA HIS A 444 -7.76 -8.95 1.13
C HIS A 444 -8.62 -9.23 -0.10
N LEU A 445 -9.06 -10.47 -0.30
CA LEU A 445 -10.00 -10.80 -1.38
C LEU A 445 -11.38 -10.22 -1.09
N LEU A 446 -11.81 -10.25 0.18
CA LEU A 446 -13.03 -9.58 0.63
C LEU A 446 -12.94 -8.07 0.39
N GLN A 447 -11.84 -7.45 0.83
CA GLN A 447 -11.64 -6.00 0.64
C GLN A 447 -11.64 -5.61 -0.84
N ALA A 448 -10.99 -6.39 -1.70
CA ALA A 448 -10.97 -6.15 -3.14
C ALA A 448 -12.37 -6.33 -3.76
N ALA A 449 -13.15 -7.32 -3.32
CA ALA A 449 -14.53 -7.49 -3.76
C ALA A 449 -15.41 -6.28 -3.40
N ASP A 450 -15.26 -5.75 -2.19
CA ASP A 450 -16.02 -4.57 -1.74
C ASP A 450 -15.65 -3.31 -2.54
N LYS A 451 -14.36 -3.13 -2.84
CA LYS A 451 -13.88 -2.03 -3.71
C LYS A 451 -14.46 -2.12 -5.12
N ILE A 452 -14.43 -3.31 -5.72
CA ILE A 452 -14.98 -3.55 -7.05
C ILE A 452 -16.50 -3.35 -7.05
N ALA A 453 -17.20 -3.84 -6.04
CA ALA A 453 -18.65 -3.67 -5.92
C ALA A 453 -19.04 -2.19 -5.84
N ARG A 454 -18.33 -1.38 -5.05
CA ARG A 454 -18.56 0.09 -5.02
C ARG A 454 -18.33 0.74 -6.38
N ALA A 455 -17.26 0.36 -7.08
CA ALA A 455 -17.01 0.88 -8.42
C ALA A 455 -18.16 0.54 -9.38
N ILE A 456 -18.70 -0.69 -9.33
CA ILE A 456 -19.86 -1.09 -10.12
C ILE A 456 -21.09 -0.24 -9.77
N GLU A 457 -21.40 -0.09 -8.48
CA GLU A 457 -22.53 0.74 -8.02
C GLU A 457 -22.43 2.18 -8.52
N LEU A 458 -21.23 2.77 -8.50
CA LEU A 458 -20.99 4.12 -9.01
C LEU A 458 -21.25 4.24 -10.52
N ILE A 459 -20.85 3.22 -11.30
CA ILE A 459 -21.07 3.18 -12.75
C ILE A 459 -22.57 2.97 -13.05
N ASP A 460 -23.23 2.05 -12.34
CA ASP A 460 -24.66 1.78 -12.52
C ASP A 460 -25.50 3.04 -12.27
N GLN A 461 -25.16 3.82 -11.24
CA GLN A 461 -25.81 5.11 -10.95
C GLN A 461 -25.66 6.12 -12.09
N GLU A 462 -24.48 6.19 -12.73
CA GLU A 462 -24.24 7.12 -13.84
C GLU A 462 -24.92 6.67 -15.15
N GLU A 463 -24.95 5.35 -15.41
CA GLU A 463 -25.71 4.79 -16.53
C GLU A 463 -27.22 5.07 -16.40
N GLU A 464 -27.77 4.95 -15.18
CA GLU A 464 -29.17 5.26 -14.88
C GLU A 464 -29.46 6.76 -15.09
N GLN A 465 -28.59 7.64 -14.58
CA GLN A 465 -28.72 9.09 -14.77
C GLN A 465 -28.70 9.47 -16.25
N SER A 466 -27.75 8.95 -17.03
CA SER A 466 -27.63 9.21 -18.48
C SER A 466 -28.91 8.80 -19.23
N ARG A 467 -29.48 7.63 -18.92
CA ARG A 467 -30.74 7.15 -19.52
C ARG A 467 -31.95 8.00 -19.16
N THR A 468 -31.97 8.61 -17.98
CA THR A 468 -33.08 9.49 -17.57
C THR A 468 -33.02 10.87 -18.21
N VAL A 469 -31.83 11.35 -18.57
CA VAL A 469 -31.64 12.61 -19.32
C VAL A 469 -32.10 12.43 -20.76
N ASP A 470 -31.67 11.35 -21.42
CA ASP A 470 -32.04 11.04 -22.82
C ASP A 470 -33.54 10.79 -23.03
N ARG A 471 -34.29 10.44 -21.97
CA ARG A 471 -35.75 10.26 -22.03
C ARG A 471 -36.55 11.56 -21.84
N LYS A 472 -35.90 12.63 -21.38
CA LYS A 472 -36.51 13.93 -21.11
C LYS A 472 -36.20 14.97 -22.20
N SER A 473 -35.13 14.75 -22.96
CA SER A 473 -34.83 15.40 -24.25
C SER A 473 -35.61 14.75 -25.37
#